data_AF-A0A9D5J5B4-F1
#
_entry.id   AF-A0A9D5J5B4-F1
#
_cell.length_a   1.000
_cell.length_b   1.000
_cell.length_c   1.000
_cell.angle_alpha   90.00
_cell.angle_beta   90.00
_cell.angle_gamma   90.00
#
_symmetry.space_group_name_H-M   'P 1'
#
loop_
_entity.id
_entity.type
_entity.pdbx_description
1 polymer ?
#
loop_
_entity_poly.entity_id
_entity_poly.type
_entity_poly.pdbx_seq_one_letter_code
_entity_poly.pdbx_strand_id
1 'polypeptide(L)'
;MKWLLVAMLLATLQGCALTASNPRALQPIDGFYPLADDARVWVEPGYEAYGERVSAALPAAIAKVEAAHYLPFLHPPRVYVCGSEDCFNRYVYTPRLSAAVIPDNRLILSPNLNGRESARLPGLLTHELAHLHLGQRIGHYNSTLPVWFHEGWASLTADGGGAEYATDAQAYAAIRAGRRVDLIARDTPDLRHRAGAFGLNIFEFYRESMLLVGWLKAQDKTRFRQLALAVQANADFEIAFWDIYGQSPATRLAGFYDGVQGNTVFNDNGQIQAAPAQP
;
A
#
# COMPACT_ATOMS: atom_id res chain seq x y z
N MET A 1 27.78 -10.60 28.23
CA MET A 1 27.92 -9.74 27.03
C MET A 1 27.48 -10.41 25.71
N LYS A 2 26.68 -11.49 25.73
CA LYS A 2 26.12 -12.14 24.53
C LYS A 2 24.57 -12.10 24.44
N TRP A 3 23.91 -11.50 25.42
CA TRP A 3 22.43 -11.41 25.48
C TRP A 3 21.88 -10.01 25.15
N LEU A 4 22.74 -8.99 25.04
CA LEU A 4 22.37 -7.61 24.70
C LEU A 4 22.29 -7.35 23.19
N LEU A 5 22.78 -8.27 22.35
CA LEU A 5 22.76 -8.13 20.88
C LEU A 5 21.51 -8.75 20.23
N VAL A 6 20.72 -9.55 20.95
CA VAL A 6 19.50 -10.18 20.43
C VAL A 6 18.29 -9.23 20.51
N ALA A 7 18.30 -8.27 21.43
CA ALA A 7 17.20 -7.31 21.60
C ALA A 7 17.18 -6.18 20.55
N MET A 8 18.27 -5.97 19.80
CA MET A 8 18.37 -4.88 18.81
C MET A 8 17.90 -5.30 17.40
N LEU A 9 17.62 -6.58 17.16
CA LEU A 9 17.18 -7.10 15.86
C LEU A 9 15.65 -7.26 15.70
N LEU A 10 14.86 -6.89 16.71
CA LEU A 10 13.39 -7.01 16.69
C LEU A 10 12.67 -5.70 16.32
N ALA A 11 13.40 -4.63 15.98
CA ALA A 11 12.85 -3.28 15.79
C ALA A 11 12.60 -2.84 14.33
N THR A 12 12.50 -3.76 13.37
CA THR A 12 12.35 -3.42 11.93
C THR A 12 11.04 -3.91 11.28
N LEU A 13 10.06 -4.38 12.05
CA LEU A 13 8.86 -5.02 11.50
C LEU A 13 7.63 -4.12 11.51
N GLN A 14 7.61 -3.07 10.70
CA GLN A 14 6.50 -2.12 10.72
C GLN A 14 6.15 -1.61 9.33
N GLY A 15 5.16 -2.26 8.71
CA GLY A 15 4.43 -1.74 7.57
C GLY A 15 3.03 -1.30 7.95
N CYS A 16 2.38 -0.57 7.06
CA CYS A 16 1.05 0.03 7.25
C CYS A 16 -0.01 -1.00 7.63
N ALA A 17 0.25 -2.30 7.42
CA ALA A 17 -0.58 -3.40 7.86
C ALA A 17 -0.54 -3.69 9.37
N LEU A 18 -0.95 -2.73 10.21
CA LEU A 18 -1.26 -3.00 11.61
C LEU A 18 -2.55 -3.84 11.71
N THR A 19 -2.42 -4.98 12.38
CA THR A 19 -3.45 -5.97 12.66
C THR A 19 -4.73 -5.33 13.22
N ALA A 20 -5.86 -5.65 12.59
CA ALA A 20 -7.23 -5.27 12.98
C ALA A 20 -7.67 -5.70 14.40
N SER A 21 -6.78 -6.26 15.22
CA SER A 21 -7.09 -6.90 16.50
C SER A 21 -6.72 -6.06 17.73
N ASN A 22 -6.24 -4.81 17.58
CA ASN A 22 -5.98 -3.97 18.76
C ASN A 22 -7.27 -3.24 19.21
N PRO A 23 -7.81 -3.50 20.41
CA PRO A 23 -9.02 -2.87 20.91
C PRO A 23 -8.95 -1.33 21.00
N ARG A 24 -7.75 -0.73 20.93
CA ARG A 24 -7.60 0.74 20.86
C ARG A 24 -7.83 1.35 19.47
N ALA A 25 -7.76 0.57 18.39
CA ALA A 25 -8.15 1.03 17.06
C ALA A 25 -9.68 1.26 16.95
N LEU A 26 -10.42 0.79 17.97
CA LEU A 26 -11.86 1.02 18.17
C LEU A 26 -12.14 2.18 19.14
N GLN A 27 -11.12 2.90 19.62
CA GLN A 27 -11.38 4.08 20.45
C GLN A 27 -12.12 5.15 19.62
N PRO A 28 -13.10 5.84 20.22
CA PRO A 28 -13.68 7.03 19.61
C PRO A 28 -12.56 8.00 19.25
N ILE A 29 -12.61 8.57 18.04
CA ILE A 29 -11.73 9.69 17.72
C ILE A 29 -12.34 10.94 18.33
N ASP A 30 -11.52 11.68 19.05
CA ASP A 30 -11.86 12.87 19.82
C ASP A 30 -10.80 13.96 19.60
N GLY A 31 -11.15 15.22 19.91
CA GLY A 31 -10.21 16.34 19.78
C GLY A 31 -9.94 16.79 18.33
N PHE A 32 -10.83 16.47 17.39
CA PHE A 32 -10.81 17.00 16.03
C PHE A 32 -12.11 17.74 15.72
N TYR A 33 -12.05 18.69 14.80
CA TYR A 33 -13.21 19.36 14.21
C TYR A 33 -13.09 19.32 12.68
N PRO A 34 -14.22 19.28 11.96
CA PRO A 34 -14.19 19.35 10.51
C PRO A 34 -13.63 20.70 10.07
N LEU A 35 -12.80 20.69 9.03
CA LEU A 35 -12.37 21.89 8.34
C LEU A 35 -13.60 22.58 7.73
N ALA A 36 -13.66 23.92 7.82
CA ALA A 36 -14.84 24.69 7.41
C ALA A 36 -15.25 24.44 5.94
N ASP A 37 -14.26 24.36 5.05
CA ASP A 37 -14.48 24.22 3.60
C ASP A 37 -14.46 22.76 3.12
N ASP A 38 -14.12 21.79 3.98
CA ASP A 38 -14.16 20.37 3.64
C ASP A 38 -14.44 19.48 4.87
N ALA A 39 -15.69 19.07 5.03
CA ALA A 39 -16.14 18.22 6.13
C ALA A 39 -15.56 16.79 6.14
N ARG A 40 -14.81 16.41 5.09
CA ARG A 40 -14.06 15.14 5.04
C ARG A 40 -12.75 15.21 5.81
N VAL A 41 -12.21 16.41 6.02
CA VAL A 41 -10.92 16.63 6.69
C VAL A 41 -11.19 17.12 8.11
N TRP A 42 -10.71 16.35 9.08
CA TRP A 42 -10.88 16.58 10.51
C TRP A 42 -9.52 16.94 11.10
N VAL A 43 -9.41 18.08 11.77
CA VAL A 43 -8.11 18.68 12.11
C VAL A 43 -7.95 18.83 13.61
N GLU A 44 -6.74 18.58 14.11
CA GLU A 44 -6.33 18.93 15.47
C GLU A 44 -6.28 20.46 15.64
N PRO A 45 -6.84 21.04 16.72
CA PRO A 45 -6.85 22.49 16.96
C PRO A 45 -5.49 23.15 16.80
N GLY A 46 -5.45 24.23 16.00
CA GLY A 46 -4.23 25.00 15.71
C GLY A 46 -3.42 24.52 14.51
N TYR A 47 -3.92 23.54 13.75
CA TYR A 47 -3.26 22.99 12.57
C TYR A 47 -4.10 23.09 11.28
N GLU A 48 -4.96 24.10 11.20
CA GLU A 48 -5.88 24.34 10.07
C GLU A 48 -5.13 24.42 8.73
N ALA A 49 -4.00 25.12 8.68
CA ALA A 49 -3.18 25.21 7.47
C ALA A 49 -2.66 23.84 6.99
N TYR A 50 -2.45 22.88 7.91
CA TYR A 50 -2.15 21.50 7.51
C TYR A 50 -3.39 20.84 6.91
N GLY A 51 -4.55 20.97 7.57
CA GLY A 51 -5.83 20.51 7.08
C GLY A 51 -6.19 21.06 5.68
N GLU A 52 -5.95 22.33 5.42
CA GLU A 52 -6.17 22.98 4.12
C GLU A 52 -5.30 22.36 3.02
N ARG A 53 -4.02 22.06 3.31
CA ARG A 53 -3.15 21.38 2.34
C ARG A 53 -3.61 19.94 2.05
N VAL A 54 -4.10 19.23 3.08
CA VAL A 54 -4.70 17.91 2.92
C VAL A 54 -5.97 17.99 2.07
N SER A 55 -6.85 18.94 2.39
CA SER A 55 -8.09 19.21 1.64
C SER A 55 -7.81 19.51 0.17
N ALA A 56 -6.80 20.35 -0.12
CA ALA A 56 -6.40 20.66 -1.49
C ALA A 56 -5.88 19.44 -2.28
N ALA A 57 -5.18 18.52 -1.61
CA ALA A 57 -4.64 17.30 -2.25
C ALA A 57 -5.68 16.18 -2.41
N LEU A 58 -6.71 16.16 -1.55
CA LEU A 58 -7.65 15.06 -1.41
C LEU A 58 -8.46 14.74 -2.69
N PRO A 59 -9.03 15.71 -3.44
CA PRO A 59 -9.78 15.41 -4.67
C PRO A 59 -8.95 14.67 -5.72
N ALA A 60 -7.70 15.09 -5.94
CA ALA A 60 -6.82 14.45 -6.91
C ALA A 60 -6.45 13.03 -6.48
N ALA A 61 -6.17 12.82 -5.20
CA ALA A 61 -5.86 11.50 -4.65
C ALA A 61 -7.06 10.55 -4.76
N ILE A 62 -8.28 11.01 -4.45
CA ILE A 62 -9.51 10.23 -4.63
C ILE A 62 -9.69 9.82 -6.09
N ALA A 63 -9.64 10.79 -7.01
CA ALA A 63 -9.84 10.52 -8.44
C ALA A 63 -8.83 9.50 -8.97
N LYS A 64 -7.58 9.57 -8.49
CA LYS A 64 -6.52 8.63 -8.87
C LYS A 64 -6.80 7.22 -8.36
N VAL A 65 -7.23 7.08 -7.11
CA VAL A 65 -7.62 5.78 -6.54
C VAL A 65 -8.81 5.19 -7.30
N GLU A 66 -9.88 5.97 -7.52
CA GLU A 66 -11.07 5.48 -8.22
C GLU A 66 -10.75 5.06 -9.66
N ALA A 67 -9.89 5.80 -10.35
CA ALA A 67 -9.42 5.44 -11.69
C ALA A 67 -8.59 4.15 -11.70
N ALA A 68 -7.73 3.96 -10.70
CA ALA A 68 -6.88 2.76 -10.60
C ALA A 68 -7.63 1.52 -10.07
N HIS A 69 -8.68 1.73 -9.28
CA HIS A 69 -9.50 0.69 -8.67
C HIS A 69 -10.79 0.39 -9.44
N TYR A 70 -11.09 1.17 -10.49
CA TYR A 70 -12.22 0.97 -11.40
C TYR A 70 -13.62 1.11 -10.77
N LEU A 71 -13.69 1.55 -9.51
CA LEU A 71 -14.93 1.77 -8.76
C LEU A 71 -14.79 3.01 -7.87
N PRO A 72 -15.89 3.72 -7.59
CA PRO A 72 -15.87 4.81 -6.61
C PRO A 72 -15.64 4.28 -5.19
N PHE A 73 -15.28 5.16 -4.26
CA PHE A 73 -15.40 4.85 -2.83
C PHE A 73 -16.85 4.54 -2.45
N LEU A 74 -17.09 3.61 -1.52
CA LEU A 74 -18.43 3.33 -1.02
C LEU A 74 -18.95 4.45 -0.14
N HIS A 75 -18.05 5.06 0.63
CA HIS A 75 -18.32 6.22 1.46
C HIS A 75 -17.22 7.28 1.26
N PRO A 76 -17.57 8.58 1.29
CA PRO A 76 -16.58 9.64 1.25
C PRO A 76 -15.47 9.39 2.30
N PRO A 77 -14.18 9.38 1.89
CA PRO A 77 -13.08 9.21 2.82
C PRO A 77 -13.12 10.25 3.94
N ARG A 78 -12.83 9.84 5.17
CA ARG A 78 -12.60 10.75 6.29
C ARG A 78 -11.13 10.72 6.67
N VAL A 79 -10.51 11.90 6.69
CA VAL A 79 -9.08 12.08 6.95
C VAL A 79 -8.92 12.89 8.23
N TYR A 80 -8.17 12.35 9.18
CA TYR A 80 -7.85 12.97 10.45
C TYR A 80 -6.41 13.45 10.43
N VAL A 81 -6.21 14.72 10.74
CA VAL A 81 -4.95 15.45 10.57
C VAL A 81 -4.39 15.77 11.94
N CYS A 82 -3.41 14.96 12.38
CA CYS A 82 -2.66 15.24 13.61
C CYS A 82 -1.53 16.21 13.31
N GLY A 83 -1.53 17.34 14.01
CA GLY A 83 -0.45 18.31 14.00
C GLY A 83 0.63 18.08 15.06
N SER A 84 0.34 17.27 16.07
CA SER A 84 1.27 16.85 17.13
C SER A 84 1.57 15.35 17.11
N GLU A 85 2.75 14.96 17.62
CA GLU A 85 3.09 13.54 17.80
C GLU A 85 2.18 12.87 18.84
N ASP A 86 1.77 13.60 19.88
CA ASP A 86 0.85 13.11 20.90
C ASP A 86 -0.53 12.77 20.33
N CYS A 87 -1.04 13.58 19.41
CA CYS A 87 -2.26 13.24 18.66
C CYS A 87 -2.08 11.95 17.86
N PHE A 88 -0.99 11.84 17.09
CA PHE A 88 -0.78 10.68 16.22
C PHE A 88 -0.59 9.39 17.01
N ASN A 89 0.21 9.43 18.06
CA ASN A 89 0.53 8.30 18.92
C ASN A 89 -0.66 7.78 19.74
N ARG A 90 -1.72 8.59 19.91
CA ARG A 90 -2.96 8.16 20.56
C ARG A 90 -3.65 7.04 19.77
N TYR A 91 -3.59 7.13 18.44
CA TYR A 91 -4.31 6.25 17.53
C TYR A 91 -3.39 5.30 16.74
N VAL A 92 -2.14 5.70 16.48
CA VAL A 92 -1.16 4.96 15.68
C VAL A 92 0.03 4.56 16.55
N TYR A 93 0.15 3.26 16.83
CA TYR A 93 1.16 2.72 17.76
C TYR A 93 2.42 2.20 17.08
N THR A 94 2.40 2.10 15.75
CA THR A 94 3.54 1.67 14.95
C THR A 94 4.47 2.87 14.78
N PRO A 95 5.61 2.94 15.51
CA PRO A 95 6.58 3.99 15.32
C PRO A 95 6.97 4.17 13.85
N ARG A 96 7.24 5.43 13.49
CA ARG A 96 7.74 5.84 12.16
C ARG A 96 6.74 5.69 11.01
N LEU A 97 5.46 5.42 11.27
CA LEU A 97 4.42 5.63 10.27
C LEU A 97 4.18 7.12 10.04
N SER A 98 3.93 7.46 8.78
CA SER A 98 3.57 8.82 8.36
C SER A 98 2.08 8.97 8.11
N ALA A 99 1.37 7.85 7.98
CA ALA A 99 -0.08 7.77 7.94
C ALA A 99 -0.50 6.35 8.29
N ALA A 100 -1.78 6.17 8.64
CA ALA A 100 -2.36 4.85 8.83
C ALA A 100 -3.87 4.87 8.55
N VAL A 101 -4.36 3.84 7.88
CA VAL A 101 -5.79 3.51 7.87
C VAL A 101 -6.09 2.55 9.03
N ILE A 102 -7.05 2.92 9.86
CA ILE A 102 -7.48 2.10 11.00
C ILE A 102 -8.81 1.37 10.69
N PRO A 103 -9.13 0.27 11.40
CA PRO A 103 -10.14 -0.72 11.00
C PRO A 103 -11.58 -0.20 10.79
N ASP A 104 -11.91 1.00 11.25
CA ASP A 104 -13.22 1.63 11.06
C ASP A 104 -13.22 2.68 9.95
N ASN A 105 -12.36 2.52 8.94
CA ASN A 105 -12.30 3.35 7.73
C ASN A 105 -11.86 4.81 7.98
N ARG A 106 -11.09 5.05 9.03
CA ARG A 106 -10.51 6.36 9.33
C ARG A 106 -9.05 6.38 8.88
N LEU A 107 -8.67 7.40 8.11
CA LEU A 107 -7.28 7.66 7.73
C LEU A 107 -6.71 8.72 8.66
N ILE A 108 -5.60 8.42 9.35
CA ILE A 108 -4.94 9.34 10.27
C ILE A 108 -3.57 9.71 9.70
N LEU A 109 -3.29 11.01 9.58
CA LEU A 109 -2.04 11.55 9.05
C LEU A 109 -1.12 12.05 10.16
N SER A 110 0.17 11.76 10.04
CA SER A 110 1.21 12.17 10.98
C SER A 110 1.59 13.64 10.82
N PRO A 111 2.00 14.33 11.91
CA PRO A 111 2.58 15.67 11.82
C PRO A 111 3.85 15.74 10.96
N ASN A 112 4.52 14.61 10.70
CA ASN A 112 5.69 14.59 9.82
C ASN A 112 5.35 15.06 8.39
N LEU A 113 4.13 14.78 7.91
CA LEU A 113 3.63 15.25 6.62
C LEU A 113 3.26 16.74 6.62
N ASN A 114 3.19 17.38 7.79
CA ASN A 114 3.11 18.83 7.93
C ASN A 114 4.50 19.48 7.84
N GLY A 115 5.54 18.76 8.29
CA GLY A 115 6.92 19.22 8.42
C GLY A 115 7.88 18.52 7.45
N ARG A 116 8.81 17.72 8.00
CA ARG A 116 9.98 17.19 7.27
C ARG A 116 9.64 16.31 6.05
N GLU A 117 8.43 15.79 5.99
CA GLU A 117 7.95 14.88 4.93
C GLU A 117 6.82 15.50 4.10
N SER A 118 6.65 16.82 4.13
CA SER A 118 5.54 17.49 3.44
C SER A 118 5.48 17.19 1.94
N ALA A 119 6.63 16.99 1.30
CA ALA A 119 6.70 16.60 -0.12
C ALA A 119 6.07 15.23 -0.40
N ARG A 120 6.00 14.34 0.59
CA ARG A 120 5.41 13.00 0.47
C ARG A 120 3.90 12.99 0.59
N LEU A 121 3.28 14.09 1.04
CA LEU A 121 1.84 14.15 1.33
C LEU A 121 0.97 13.66 0.16
N PRO A 122 1.14 14.13 -1.11
CA PRO A 122 0.26 13.69 -2.19
C PRO A 122 0.36 12.19 -2.49
N GLY A 123 1.59 11.66 -2.55
CA GLY A 123 1.85 10.25 -2.83
C GLY A 123 1.34 9.35 -1.71
N LEU A 124 1.67 9.68 -0.45
CA LEU A 124 1.27 8.88 0.69
C LEU A 124 -0.25 8.96 0.94
N LEU A 125 -0.88 10.13 0.76
CA LEU A 125 -2.33 10.25 0.82
C LEU A 125 -3.02 9.32 -0.19
N THR A 126 -2.51 9.28 -1.43
CA THR A 126 -3.03 8.38 -2.47
C THR A 126 -2.85 6.91 -2.09
N HIS A 127 -1.68 6.55 -1.55
CA HIS A 127 -1.37 5.19 -1.10
C HIS A 127 -2.36 4.71 -0.02
N GLU A 128 -2.53 5.50 1.02
CA GLU A 128 -3.42 5.15 2.13
C GLU A 128 -4.89 5.16 1.72
N LEU A 129 -5.28 6.07 0.82
CA LEU A 129 -6.63 6.05 0.25
C LEU A 129 -6.90 4.78 -0.58
N ALA A 130 -5.89 4.21 -1.24
CA ALA A 130 -6.03 2.94 -1.94
C ALA A 130 -6.32 1.78 -0.96
N HIS A 131 -5.67 1.77 0.20
CA HIS A 131 -5.99 0.82 1.27
C HIS A 131 -7.39 1.05 1.84
N LEU A 132 -7.75 2.30 2.11
CA LEU A 132 -9.08 2.65 2.59
C LEU A 132 -10.18 2.21 1.63
N HIS A 133 -9.96 2.39 0.32
CA HIS A 133 -10.91 1.99 -0.72
C HIS A 133 -11.22 0.49 -0.67
N LEU A 134 -10.17 -0.34 -0.57
CA LEU A 134 -10.34 -1.78 -0.40
C LEU A 134 -10.97 -2.12 0.94
N GLY A 135 -10.51 -1.48 2.02
CA GLY A 135 -11.03 -1.69 3.37
C GLY A 135 -12.53 -1.45 3.50
N GLN A 136 -13.07 -0.44 2.80
CA GLN A 136 -14.53 -0.19 2.76
C GLN A 136 -15.31 -1.36 2.13
N ARG A 137 -14.70 -2.12 1.21
CA ARG A 137 -15.36 -3.16 0.42
C ARG A 137 -15.24 -4.55 1.04
N ILE A 138 -14.03 -4.92 1.44
CA ILE A 138 -13.70 -6.29 1.85
C ILE A 138 -13.24 -6.39 3.31
N GLY A 139 -13.28 -5.27 4.04
CA GLY A 139 -12.69 -5.14 5.36
C GLY A 139 -11.18 -4.90 5.30
N HIS A 140 -10.64 -4.38 6.39
CA HIS A 140 -9.20 -4.14 6.52
C HIS A 140 -8.47 -5.44 6.80
N TYR A 141 -7.33 -5.65 6.11
CA TYR A 141 -6.46 -6.81 6.35
C TYR A 141 -7.18 -8.15 6.21
N ASN A 142 -7.95 -8.30 5.14
CA ASN A 142 -8.52 -9.59 4.74
C ASN A 142 -7.42 -10.57 4.27
N SER A 143 -7.32 -11.74 4.90
CA SER A 143 -6.29 -12.76 4.60
C SER A 143 -6.45 -13.39 3.21
N THR A 144 -7.60 -13.23 2.56
CA THR A 144 -7.83 -13.68 1.18
C THR A 144 -7.10 -12.82 0.14
N LEU A 145 -6.53 -11.68 0.54
CA LEU A 145 -5.72 -10.81 -0.29
C LEU A 145 -4.24 -10.85 0.17
N PRO A 146 -3.32 -11.37 -0.66
CA PRO A 146 -1.90 -11.41 -0.34
C PRO A 146 -1.34 -10.00 -0.09
N VAL A 147 -0.52 -9.84 0.95
CA VAL A 147 0.07 -8.53 1.31
C VAL A 147 0.82 -7.91 0.13
N TRP A 148 1.56 -8.69 -0.66
CA TRP A 148 2.30 -8.16 -1.81
C TRP A 148 1.37 -7.50 -2.82
N PHE A 149 0.20 -8.08 -3.10
CA PHE A 149 -0.73 -7.48 -4.05
C PHE A 149 -1.38 -6.23 -3.44
N HIS A 150 -1.74 -6.30 -2.15
CA HIS A 150 -2.32 -5.18 -1.40
C HIS A 150 -1.40 -3.94 -1.39
N GLU A 151 -0.16 -4.10 -0.94
CA GLU A 151 0.82 -3.00 -0.86
C GLU A 151 1.33 -2.58 -2.25
N GLY A 152 1.51 -3.55 -3.15
CA GLY A 152 1.96 -3.31 -4.52
C GLY A 152 0.93 -2.51 -5.33
N TRP A 153 -0.35 -2.82 -5.20
CA TRP A 153 -1.40 -2.07 -5.89
C TRP A 153 -1.59 -0.67 -5.33
N ALA A 154 -1.53 -0.49 -3.99
CA ALA A 154 -1.56 0.83 -3.37
C ALA A 154 -0.37 1.69 -3.82
N SER A 155 0.84 1.13 -3.81
CA SER A 155 2.06 1.81 -4.26
C SER A 155 2.00 2.15 -5.76
N LEU A 156 1.47 1.25 -6.59
CA LEU A 156 1.31 1.50 -8.03
C LEU A 156 0.31 2.63 -8.28
N THR A 157 -0.83 2.63 -7.58
CA THR A 157 -1.82 3.70 -7.63
C THR A 157 -1.23 5.04 -7.16
N ALA A 158 -0.29 5.01 -6.23
CA ALA A 158 0.39 6.18 -5.70
C ALA A 158 1.64 6.63 -6.49
N ASP A 159 1.91 6.05 -7.68
CA ASP A 159 3.16 6.27 -8.46
C ASP A 159 4.43 6.10 -7.62
N GLY A 160 4.45 5.10 -6.74
CA GLY A 160 5.58 4.81 -5.84
C GLY A 160 5.46 5.39 -4.43
N GLY A 161 4.40 6.14 -4.11
CA GLY A 161 4.09 6.52 -2.73
C GLY A 161 4.01 5.29 -1.82
N GLY A 162 4.63 5.35 -0.64
CA GLY A 162 4.85 4.21 0.26
C GLY A 162 6.15 3.43 -0.02
N ALA A 163 6.65 3.44 -1.26
CA ALA A 163 7.85 2.73 -1.70
C ALA A 163 9.03 3.68 -2.03
N GLU A 164 8.99 4.94 -1.58
CA GLU A 164 9.90 6.00 -2.06
C GLU A 164 11.37 5.79 -1.66
N TYR A 165 11.62 5.04 -0.59
CA TYR A 165 12.97 4.82 -0.07
C TYR A 165 13.69 3.61 -0.69
N ALA A 166 13.08 2.96 -1.68
CA ALA A 166 13.74 1.97 -2.52
C ALA A 166 13.54 2.34 -3.99
N THR A 167 14.61 2.19 -4.78
CA THR A 167 14.60 2.37 -6.23
C THR A 167 14.27 1.05 -6.93
N ASP A 168 13.82 1.14 -8.18
CA ASP A 168 13.60 -0.05 -9.02
C ASP A 168 14.88 -0.89 -9.15
N ALA A 169 16.04 -0.23 -9.32
CA ALA A 169 17.34 -0.89 -9.38
C ALA A 169 17.68 -1.68 -8.10
N GLN A 170 17.34 -1.15 -6.92
CA GLN A 170 17.51 -1.86 -5.64
C GLN A 170 16.59 -3.08 -5.55
N ALA A 171 15.32 -2.95 -5.95
CA ALA A 171 14.39 -4.09 -5.98
C ALA A 171 14.87 -5.18 -6.94
N TYR A 172 15.32 -4.82 -8.14
CA TYR A 172 15.90 -5.79 -9.07
C TYR A 172 17.18 -6.44 -8.56
N ALA A 173 18.03 -5.68 -7.85
CA ALA A 173 19.21 -6.25 -7.20
C ALA A 173 18.85 -7.25 -6.09
N ALA A 174 17.80 -6.99 -5.32
CA ALA A 174 17.29 -7.92 -4.32
C ALA A 174 16.78 -9.22 -4.97
N ILE A 175 15.97 -9.12 -6.03
CA ILE A 175 15.47 -10.27 -6.80
C ILE A 175 16.64 -11.11 -7.33
N ARG A 176 17.65 -10.47 -7.94
CA ARG A 176 18.86 -11.17 -8.44
C ARG A 176 19.63 -11.88 -7.34
N ALA A 177 19.61 -11.33 -6.13
CA ALA A 177 20.21 -11.93 -4.95
C ALA A 177 19.31 -12.99 -4.27
N GLY A 178 18.19 -13.38 -4.89
CA GLY A 178 17.26 -14.39 -4.38
C GLY A 178 16.33 -13.90 -3.27
N ARG A 179 16.37 -12.61 -2.92
CA ARG A 179 15.44 -11.98 -1.98
C ARG A 179 14.28 -11.44 -2.79
N ARG A 180 13.16 -12.15 -2.78
CA ARG A 180 11.98 -11.84 -3.58
C ARG A 180 10.70 -12.24 -2.89
N VAL A 181 9.59 -11.61 -3.26
CA VAL A 181 8.25 -11.97 -2.78
C VAL A 181 7.96 -13.44 -3.12
N ASP A 182 7.61 -14.23 -2.11
CA ASP A 182 7.11 -15.59 -2.31
C ASP A 182 5.62 -15.56 -2.69
N LEU A 183 5.33 -15.91 -3.95
CA LEU A 183 3.99 -15.92 -4.51
C LEU A 183 3.18 -17.16 -4.14
N ILE A 184 3.78 -18.11 -3.43
CA ILE A 184 3.12 -19.31 -2.91
C ILE A 184 2.73 -19.11 -1.44
N ALA A 185 3.37 -18.16 -0.74
CA ALA A 185 3.07 -17.84 0.64
C ALA A 185 1.61 -17.36 0.77
N ARG A 186 0.85 -18.03 1.65
CA ARG A 186 -0.55 -17.71 1.93
C ARG A 186 -0.70 -17.14 3.32
N ASP A 187 -1.42 -16.05 3.42
CA ASP A 187 -1.82 -15.49 4.71
C ASP A 187 -3.01 -16.26 5.28
N THR A 188 -3.09 -16.31 6.60
CA THR A 188 -4.25 -16.78 7.34
C THR A 188 -4.74 -15.64 8.26
N PRO A 189 -5.92 -15.75 8.89
CA PRO A 189 -6.34 -14.74 9.86
C PRO A 189 -5.31 -14.48 10.97
N ASP A 190 -4.53 -15.50 11.34
CA ASP A 190 -3.54 -15.43 12.42
C ASP A 190 -2.10 -15.20 11.94
N LEU A 191 -1.83 -15.34 10.64
CA LEU A 191 -0.48 -15.22 10.07
C LEU A 191 -0.47 -14.33 8.84
N ARG A 192 0.39 -13.31 8.88
CA ARG A 192 0.64 -12.36 7.79
C ARG A 192 2.12 -12.36 7.41
N HIS A 193 2.42 -12.75 6.18
CA HIS A 193 3.78 -12.68 5.65
C HIS A 193 4.11 -11.23 5.27
N ARG A 194 5.15 -10.68 5.89
CA ARG A 194 5.64 -9.32 5.66
C ARG A 194 7.04 -9.36 5.05
N ALA A 195 7.60 -8.19 4.74
CA ALA A 195 8.93 -8.04 4.12
C ALA A 195 10.01 -8.99 4.68
N GLY A 196 10.11 -9.10 6.02
CA GLY A 196 11.10 -9.95 6.68
C GLY A 196 10.96 -11.45 6.38
N ALA A 197 9.76 -11.95 6.06
CA ALA A 197 9.55 -13.33 5.65
C ALA A 197 10.24 -13.66 4.31
N PHE A 198 10.55 -12.63 3.53
CA PHE A 198 11.16 -12.73 2.20
C PHE A 198 12.61 -12.23 2.17
N GLY A 199 13.20 -11.95 3.35
CA GLY A 199 14.54 -11.37 3.46
C GLY A 199 14.63 -9.92 2.97
N LEU A 200 13.50 -9.24 2.78
CA LEU A 200 13.43 -7.87 2.27
C LEU A 200 13.27 -6.88 3.43
N ASN A 201 13.81 -5.67 3.26
CA ASN A 201 13.30 -4.55 4.06
C ASN A 201 11.94 -4.09 3.51
N ILE A 202 11.20 -3.29 4.28
CA ILE A 202 9.86 -2.87 3.89
C ILE A 202 9.80 -2.10 2.56
N PHE A 203 10.76 -1.22 2.32
CA PHE A 203 10.76 -0.39 1.11
C PHE A 203 11.11 -1.23 -0.12
N GLU A 204 12.05 -2.18 0.00
CA GLU A 204 12.31 -3.17 -1.05
C GLU A 204 11.05 -4.01 -1.33
N PHE A 205 10.37 -4.49 -0.29
CA PHE A 205 9.15 -5.29 -0.43
C PHE A 205 8.03 -4.51 -1.13
N TYR A 206 7.77 -3.25 -0.76
CA TYR A 206 6.74 -2.42 -1.40
C TYR A 206 7.12 -2.10 -2.84
N ARG A 207 8.39 -1.78 -3.08
CA ARG A 207 8.88 -1.46 -4.42
C ARG A 207 8.81 -2.68 -5.35
N GLU A 208 9.25 -3.84 -4.89
CA GLU A 208 9.15 -5.10 -5.64
C GLU A 208 7.69 -5.46 -5.93
N SER A 209 6.83 -5.37 -4.91
CA SER A 209 5.39 -5.61 -5.04
C SER A 209 4.73 -4.68 -6.07
N MET A 210 5.11 -3.39 -6.06
CA MET A 210 4.64 -2.41 -7.03
C MET A 210 5.03 -2.78 -8.45
N LEU A 211 6.30 -3.11 -8.67
CA LEU A 211 6.82 -3.50 -9.99
C LEU A 211 6.14 -4.78 -10.51
N LEU A 212 5.91 -5.74 -9.61
CA LEU A 212 5.22 -6.99 -9.92
C LEU A 212 3.76 -6.76 -10.35
N VAL A 213 3.00 -5.96 -9.60
CA VAL A 213 1.60 -5.60 -9.93
C VAL A 213 1.56 -4.76 -11.23
N GLY A 214 2.50 -3.83 -11.38
CA GLY A 214 2.64 -3.01 -12.59
C GLY A 214 2.90 -3.87 -13.83
N TRP A 215 3.81 -4.83 -13.73
CA TRP A 215 4.09 -5.80 -14.79
C TRP A 215 2.84 -6.62 -15.13
N LEU A 216 2.14 -7.18 -14.14
CA LEU A 216 0.89 -7.94 -14.35
C LEU A 216 -0.15 -7.12 -15.12
N LYS A 217 -0.37 -5.86 -14.70
CA LYS A 217 -1.31 -4.94 -15.35
C LYS A 217 -0.89 -4.60 -16.79
N ALA A 218 0.41 -4.46 -17.04
CA ALA A 218 0.94 -4.16 -18.36
C ALA A 218 0.77 -5.34 -19.35
N GLN A 219 0.80 -6.58 -18.86
CA GLN A 219 0.59 -7.76 -19.70
C GLN A 219 -0.83 -7.85 -20.25
N ASP A 220 -1.84 -7.57 -19.44
CA ASP A 220 -3.25 -7.58 -19.87
C ASP A 220 -4.11 -6.69 -18.95
N LYS A 221 -4.40 -5.47 -19.44
CA LYS A 221 -5.20 -4.49 -18.69
C LYS A 221 -6.65 -4.95 -18.47
N THR A 222 -7.20 -5.76 -19.38
CA THR A 222 -8.59 -6.23 -19.30
C THR A 222 -8.71 -7.28 -18.21
N ARG A 223 -7.84 -8.28 -18.20
CA ARG A 223 -7.79 -9.29 -17.13
C ARG A 223 -7.40 -8.69 -15.79
N PHE A 224 -6.50 -7.72 -15.77
CA PHE A 224 -6.19 -7.00 -14.53
C PHE A 224 -7.42 -6.29 -13.95
N ARG A 225 -8.21 -5.62 -14.80
CA ARG A 225 -9.47 -5.00 -14.37
C ARG A 225 -10.46 -6.04 -13.83
N GLN A 226 -10.58 -7.21 -14.48
CA GLN A 226 -11.44 -8.30 -13.99
C GLN A 226 -10.99 -8.77 -12.60
N LEU A 227 -9.68 -8.96 -12.40
CA LEU A 227 -9.14 -9.39 -11.10
C LEU A 227 -9.39 -8.33 -10.03
N ALA A 228 -9.11 -7.06 -10.34
CA ALA A 228 -9.36 -5.95 -9.44
C ALA A 228 -10.83 -5.88 -9.00
N LEU A 229 -11.78 -6.08 -9.92
CA LEU A 229 -13.21 -6.08 -9.60
C LEU A 229 -13.64 -7.33 -8.81
N ALA A 230 -13.07 -8.50 -9.09
CA ALA A 230 -13.35 -9.73 -8.35
C ALA A 230 -12.85 -9.64 -6.90
N VAL A 231 -11.63 -9.16 -6.69
CA VAL A 231 -11.07 -8.90 -5.35
C VAL A 231 -11.96 -7.92 -4.58
N GLN A 232 -12.39 -6.83 -5.22
CA GLN A 232 -13.30 -5.85 -4.60
C GLN A 232 -14.71 -6.38 -4.32
N ALA A 233 -15.12 -7.46 -4.99
CA ALA A 233 -16.33 -8.21 -4.68
C ALA A 233 -16.12 -9.27 -3.58
N ASN A 234 -14.99 -9.21 -2.86
CA ASN A 234 -14.60 -10.13 -1.81
C ASN A 234 -14.39 -11.57 -2.28
N ALA A 235 -14.06 -11.78 -3.55
CA ALA A 235 -13.60 -13.08 -4.02
C ALA A 235 -12.22 -13.39 -3.43
N ASP A 236 -11.93 -14.67 -3.17
CA ASP A 236 -10.60 -15.11 -2.81
C ASP A 236 -9.62 -14.81 -3.95
N PHE A 237 -8.47 -14.21 -3.63
CA PHE A 237 -7.52 -13.76 -4.65
C PHE A 237 -7.00 -14.91 -5.50
N GLU A 238 -6.64 -16.04 -4.89
CA GLU A 238 -6.06 -17.19 -5.61
C GLU A 238 -7.08 -17.80 -6.55
N ILE A 239 -8.32 -17.95 -6.10
CA ILE A 239 -9.43 -18.46 -6.92
C ILE A 239 -9.71 -17.50 -8.08
N ALA A 240 -9.91 -16.22 -7.81
CA ALA A 240 -10.18 -15.22 -8.84
C ALA A 240 -9.04 -15.11 -9.86
N PHE A 241 -7.78 -15.17 -9.39
CA PHE A 241 -6.62 -15.15 -10.26
C PHE A 241 -6.61 -16.38 -11.18
N TRP A 242 -6.85 -17.57 -10.64
CA TRP A 242 -6.92 -18.79 -11.43
C TRP A 242 -8.03 -18.74 -12.47
N ASP A 243 -9.24 -18.31 -12.10
CA ASP A 243 -10.38 -18.21 -13.00
C ASP A 243 -10.13 -17.26 -14.18
N ILE A 244 -9.38 -16.18 -13.95
CA ILE A 244 -9.12 -15.13 -14.95
C ILE A 244 -7.88 -15.43 -15.79
N TYR A 245 -6.81 -15.94 -15.18
CA TYR A 245 -5.54 -16.16 -15.87
C TYR A 245 -5.31 -17.62 -16.28
N GLY A 246 -6.12 -18.56 -15.79
CA GLY A 246 -6.02 -20.01 -16.08
C GLY A 246 -4.86 -20.72 -15.38
N GLN A 247 -4.17 -20.03 -14.46
CA GLN A 247 -2.99 -20.53 -13.74
C GLN A 247 -2.76 -19.74 -12.46
N SER A 248 -1.90 -20.24 -11.56
CA SER A 248 -1.61 -19.60 -10.29
C SER A 248 -0.79 -18.31 -10.46
N PRO A 249 -0.79 -17.40 -9.47
CA PRO A 249 0.07 -16.23 -9.47
C PRO A 249 1.54 -16.58 -9.66
N ALA A 250 2.05 -17.60 -8.96
CA ALA A 250 3.43 -18.05 -9.07
C ALA A 250 3.82 -18.44 -10.51
N THR A 251 2.95 -19.17 -11.23
CA THR A 251 3.19 -19.54 -12.63
C THR A 251 3.08 -18.34 -13.56
N ARG A 252 2.04 -17.50 -13.41
CA ARG A 252 1.83 -16.33 -14.28
C ARG A 252 2.92 -15.28 -14.16
N LEU A 253 3.44 -15.10 -12.95
CA LEU A 253 4.40 -14.05 -12.63
C LEU A 253 5.85 -14.53 -12.68
N ALA A 254 6.11 -15.82 -12.95
CA ALA A 254 7.46 -16.33 -13.16
C ALA A 254 8.24 -15.52 -14.21
N GLY A 255 7.57 -15.13 -15.30
CA GLY A 255 8.16 -14.31 -16.37
C GLY A 255 8.66 -12.93 -15.93
N PHE A 256 8.08 -12.34 -14.87
CA PHE A 256 8.62 -11.10 -14.28
C PHE A 256 10.01 -11.36 -13.70
N TYR A 257 10.16 -12.40 -12.87
CA TYR A 257 11.43 -12.74 -12.25
C TYR A 257 12.47 -13.23 -13.27
N ASP A 258 12.06 -14.02 -14.26
CA ASP A 258 12.96 -14.48 -15.34
C ASP A 258 13.51 -13.29 -16.13
N GLY A 259 12.67 -12.28 -16.42
CA GLY A 259 13.10 -11.05 -17.09
C GLY A 259 14.11 -10.22 -16.29
N VAL A 260 14.03 -10.25 -14.95
CA VAL A 260 15.00 -9.59 -14.06
C VAL A 260 16.35 -10.33 -14.02
N GLN A 261 16.33 -11.67 -14.12
CA GLN A 261 17.54 -12.50 -14.12
C GLN A 261 18.27 -12.50 -15.46
N GLY A 262 17.53 -12.37 -16.57
CA GLY A 262 18.09 -12.42 -17.92
C GLY A 262 18.81 -11.16 -18.41
N ASN A 263 18.88 -10.07 -17.62
CA ASN A 263 19.34 -8.73 -18.06
C ASN A 263 18.61 -8.17 -19.31
N THR A 264 17.49 -8.78 -19.74
CA THR A 264 16.97 -8.59 -21.09
C THR A 264 15.85 -7.56 -21.24
N VAL A 265 15.33 -6.92 -20.19
CA VAL A 265 14.11 -6.09 -20.37
C VAL A 265 14.07 -4.76 -19.59
N PHE A 266 14.87 -4.55 -18.55
CA PHE A 266 14.75 -3.34 -17.72
C PHE A 266 15.95 -2.42 -17.94
N ASN A 267 16.05 -1.83 -19.13
CA ASN A 267 16.91 -0.66 -19.35
C ASN A 267 16.30 0.51 -18.57
N ASP A 268 17.09 1.11 -17.68
CA ASP A 268 16.74 2.13 -16.68
C ASP A 268 16.17 3.47 -17.24
N ASN A 269 15.64 3.52 -18.47
CA ASN A 269 14.95 4.69 -19.05
C ASN A 269 13.98 4.37 -20.21
N GLY A 270 13.54 3.11 -20.40
CA GLY A 270 12.76 2.71 -21.59
C GLY A 270 11.28 2.48 -21.33
N GLN A 271 10.41 3.18 -22.07
CA GLN A 271 8.98 2.83 -22.19
C GLN A 271 8.80 1.33 -22.44
N ILE A 272 7.92 0.69 -21.65
CA ILE A 272 7.48 -0.68 -21.84
C ILE A 272 7.05 -0.85 -23.31
N GLN A 273 7.82 -1.61 -24.09
CA GLN A 273 7.49 -1.92 -25.48
C GLN A 273 6.16 -2.67 -25.51
N ALA A 274 5.16 -2.07 -26.14
CA ALA A 274 3.91 -2.71 -26.48
C ALA A 274 4.19 -3.95 -27.35
N ALA A 275 3.47 -5.04 -27.09
CA ALA A 275 3.51 -6.25 -27.89
C ALA A 275 3.35 -5.92 -29.39
N PRO A 276 4.04 -6.65 -30.29
CA PRO A 276 3.95 -6.39 -31.72
C PRO A 276 2.52 -6.62 -32.21
N ALA A 277 2.00 -5.63 -32.93
CA ALA A 277 0.72 -5.73 -33.61
C ALA A 277 0.83 -6.74 -34.77
N GLN A 278 0.12 -7.86 -34.59
CA GLN A 278 -0.54 -8.63 -35.65
C GLN A 278 0.34 -9.27 -36.75
N PRO A 279 -0.27 -10.17 -37.51
CA PRO A 279 -0.68 -9.79 -38.87
C PRO A 279 -2.19 -9.67 -39.06
#